data_AF-A0A1X0BYN8-F1
#
_entry.id   AF-A0A1X0BYN8-F1
#
_cell.length_a   1.000
_cell.length_b   1.000
_cell.length_c   1.000
_cell.angle_alpha   90.00
_cell.angle_beta   90.00
_cell.angle_gamma   90.00
#
_symmetry.space_group_name_H-M   'P 1'
#
loop_
_entity.id
_entity.type
_entity.pdbx_description
1 polymer ?
#
loop_
_entity_poly.entity_id
_entity_poly.type
_entity_poly.pdbx_seq_one_letter_code
_entity_poly.pdbx_strand_id
1 'polypeptide(L)'
;MPDTLYADVSEWQVGVDDSYPYPVLCIRSNDGRYRDRRWHNNYDWCRRNADDGRLTFFIAYFVWRPNWRQAVDTFCEQVGTPHPRMAVMLDVESWGGRIRGNRSVGINAAYDAVGEFVGGTAKVIGYGNVADLNTLWPHKPPGIRLVVAAYGHNPPYPGKVAHQYTDGSGYGGGLPEGAPPFGHCDMNSADGLSPDAFADACGITGTDGSDRRESSKSTRMPNTQMMYG
;
A
#
# COMPACT_ATOMS: atom_id res chain seq x y z
N MET A 1 -15.25 13.97 -1.24
CA MET A 1 -15.24 12.49 -1.41
C MET A 1 -14.90 11.90 -0.06
N PRO A 2 -15.42 10.73 0.32
CA PRO A 2 -15.04 10.11 1.59
C PRO A 2 -13.55 9.74 1.57
N ASP A 3 -12.90 9.85 2.72
CA ASP A 3 -11.49 9.45 2.90
C ASP A 3 -11.34 7.94 2.75
N THR A 4 -10.22 7.49 2.20
CA THR A 4 -9.89 6.06 2.18
C THR A 4 -9.24 5.67 3.50
N LEU A 5 -9.97 4.92 4.31
CA LEU A 5 -9.44 4.32 5.54
C LEU A 5 -8.78 2.97 5.25
N TYR A 6 -7.69 2.67 5.93
CA TYR A 6 -7.01 1.38 5.84
C TYR A 6 -6.15 1.07 7.07
N ALA A 7 -5.99 -0.21 7.38
CA ALA A 7 -5.05 -0.67 8.39
C ALA A 7 -3.65 -0.86 7.79
N ASP A 8 -2.63 -0.66 8.61
CA ASP A 8 -1.31 -1.23 8.37
C ASP A 8 -0.94 -2.21 9.49
N VAL A 9 -0.41 -3.38 9.10
CA VAL A 9 -0.23 -4.51 10.01
C VAL A 9 1.06 -5.26 9.77
N SER A 10 1.47 -5.99 10.79
CA SER A 10 2.69 -6.79 10.84
C SER A 10 2.45 -8.11 11.58
N GLU A 11 3.52 -8.81 11.93
CA GLU A 11 3.45 -10.07 12.68
C GLU A 11 2.81 -9.97 14.07
N TRP A 12 2.67 -8.74 14.59
CA TRP A 12 2.05 -8.47 15.88
C TRP A 12 0.53 -8.60 15.84
N GLN A 13 -0.06 -8.54 14.66
CA GLN A 13 -1.47 -8.83 14.43
C GLN A 13 -1.68 -10.29 14.03
N VAL A 14 -2.93 -10.77 14.15
CA VAL A 14 -3.34 -12.01 13.50
C VAL A 14 -3.27 -11.86 11.97
N GLY A 15 -3.21 -12.99 11.27
CA GLY A 15 -3.29 -12.97 9.82
C GLY A 15 -4.61 -12.39 9.34
N VAL A 16 -4.57 -11.60 8.27
CA VAL A 16 -5.79 -11.08 7.63
C VAL A 16 -6.68 -12.22 7.14
N ASP A 17 -8.00 -11.98 7.19
CA ASP A 17 -9.04 -12.83 6.63
C ASP A 17 -10.15 -11.98 5.98
N ASP A 18 -11.21 -12.64 5.51
CA ASP A 18 -12.31 -12.00 4.78
C ASP A 18 -13.21 -11.11 5.64
N SER A 19 -12.93 -10.95 6.95
CA SER A 19 -13.58 -9.95 7.80
C SER A 19 -13.03 -8.53 7.60
N TYR A 20 -11.87 -8.38 6.95
CA TYR A 20 -11.24 -7.07 6.73
C TYR A 20 -12.12 -6.14 5.86
N PRO A 21 -12.55 -4.96 6.34
CA PRO A 21 -13.66 -4.22 5.71
C PRO A 21 -13.22 -3.16 4.69
N TYR A 22 -11.92 -2.85 4.58
CA TYR A 22 -11.43 -1.72 3.79
C TYR A 22 -10.88 -2.14 2.43
N PRO A 23 -10.94 -1.26 1.41
CA PRO A 23 -10.49 -1.56 0.04
C PRO A 23 -8.97 -1.43 -0.15
N VAL A 24 -8.23 -1.03 0.89
CA VAL A 24 -6.77 -0.93 0.88
C VAL A 24 -6.26 -1.59 2.16
N LEU A 25 -5.14 -2.29 2.07
CA LEU A 25 -4.45 -2.90 3.21
C LEU A 25 -2.93 -2.70 3.06
N CYS A 26 -2.25 -2.37 4.15
CA CYS A 26 -0.80 -2.23 4.19
C CYS A 26 -0.19 -3.34 5.07
N ILE A 27 0.79 -4.09 4.56
CA ILE A 27 1.32 -5.29 5.23
C ILE A 27 2.84 -5.27 5.29
N ARG A 28 3.40 -5.60 6.47
CA ARG A 28 4.85 -5.71 6.64
C ARG A 28 5.38 -6.97 5.98
N SER A 29 6.45 -6.80 5.23
CA SER A 29 7.23 -7.88 4.63
C SER A 29 8.46 -8.24 5.47
N ASN A 30 9.28 -7.25 5.81
CA ASN A 30 10.48 -7.45 6.61
C ASN A 30 10.86 -6.24 7.45
N ASP A 31 11.63 -6.51 8.50
CA ASP A 31 12.43 -5.52 9.23
C ASP A 31 13.91 -5.79 8.97
N GLY A 32 14.55 -4.99 8.11
CA GLY A 32 15.89 -5.31 7.63
C GLY A 32 15.91 -6.69 6.97
N ARG A 33 16.59 -7.67 7.57
CA ARG A 33 16.61 -9.08 7.09
C ARG A 33 15.61 -9.98 7.79
N TYR A 34 14.95 -9.49 8.84
CA TYR A 34 13.97 -10.26 9.59
C TYR A 34 12.67 -10.33 8.80
N ARG A 35 12.25 -11.55 8.42
CA ARG A 35 11.02 -11.77 7.65
C ARG A 35 9.83 -11.78 8.58
N ASP A 36 8.80 -11.02 8.22
CA ASP A 36 7.58 -10.95 8.99
C ASP A 36 6.87 -12.31 9.00
N ARG A 37 6.52 -12.83 10.19
CA ARG A 37 5.93 -14.17 10.34
C ARG A 37 4.52 -14.28 9.76
N ARG A 38 3.85 -13.16 9.48
CA ARG A 38 2.52 -13.14 8.85
C ARG A 38 2.58 -12.85 7.35
N TRP A 39 3.78 -12.61 6.79
CA TRP A 39 3.96 -12.24 5.39
C TRP A 39 3.20 -13.16 4.44
N HIS A 40 3.43 -14.48 4.50
CA HIS A 40 2.81 -15.41 3.57
C HIS A 40 1.28 -15.35 3.62
N ASN A 41 0.68 -15.40 4.82
CA ASN A 41 -0.78 -15.28 4.97
C ASN A 41 -1.29 -13.97 4.37
N ASN A 42 -0.67 -12.86 4.75
CA ASN A 42 -1.16 -11.52 4.40
C ASN A 42 -0.95 -11.21 2.92
N TYR A 43 0.21 -11.55 2.36
CA TYR A 43 0.52 -11.32 0.96
C TYR A 43 -0.34 -12.19 0.05
N ASP A 44 -0.53 -13.47 0.36
CA ASP A 44 -1.38 -14.36 -0.44
C ASP A 44 -2.85 -13.93 -0.39
N TRP A 45 -3.33 -13.44 0.75
CA TRP A 45 -4.67 -12.86 0.85
C TRP A 45 -4.79 -11.57 0.05
N CYS A 46 -3.84 -10.64 0.16
CA CYS A 46 -3.82 -9.39 -0.59
C CYS A 46 -3.84 -9.61 -2.10
N ARG A 47 -3.02 -10.54 -2.61
CA ARG A 47 -2.96 -10.85 -4.04
C ARG A 47 -4.32 -11.33 -4.56
N ARG A 48 -4.88 -12.37 -3.94
CA ARG A 48 -6.20 -12.90 -4.34
C ARG A 48 -7.29 -11.83 -4.29
N ASN A 49 -7.32 -11.04 -3.22
CA ASN A 49 -8.35 -10.03 -3.05
C ASN A 49 -8.15 -8.79 -3.93
N ALA A 50 -6.93 -8.51 -4.39
CA ALA A 50 -6.69 -7.50 -5.41
C ALA A 50 -7.10 -8.00 -6.82
N ASP A 51 -6.90 -9.28 -7.12
CA ASP A 51 -7.37 -9.93 -8.34
C ASP A 51 -8.91 -9.98 -8.39
N ASP A 52 -9.55 -10.32 -7.27
CA ASP A 52 -11.02 -10.41 -7.14
C ASP A 52 -11.70 -9.02 -7.05
N GLY A 53 -10.92 -7.94 -6.98
CA GLY A 53 -11.43 -6.57 -6.90
C GLY A 53 -11.97 -6.16 -5.53
N ARG A 54 -11.78 -6.98 -4.49
CA ARG A 54 -12.09 -6.60 -3.10
C ARG A 54 -11.14 -5.52 -2.59
N LEU A 55 -9.85 -5.66 -2.87
CA LEU A 55 -8.88 -4.59 -2.67
C LEU A 55 -8.75 -3.80 -3.97
N THR A 56 -8.88 -2.49 -3.89
CA THR A 56 -8.50 -1.59 -4.99
C THR A 56 -7.01 -1.76 -5.28
N PHE A 57 -6.19 -1.72 -4.23
CA PHE A 57 -4.76 -2.05 -4.25
C PHE A 57 -4.29 -2.38 -2.83
N PHE A 58 -3.04 -2.82 -2.70
CA PHE A 58 -2.43 -3.02 -1.39
C PHE A 58 -1.01 -2.46 -1.34
N ILE A 59 -0.52 -2.23 -0.13
CA ILE A 59 0.82 -1.69 0.13
C ILE A 59 1.61 -2.80 0.83
N ALA A 60 2.76 -3.17 0.29
CA ALA A 60 3.74 -3.95 1.03
C ALA A 60 4.80 -2.99 1.59
N TYR A 61 5.08 -3.04 2.89
CA TYR A 61 6.10 -2.19 3.48
C TYR A 61 7.24 -3.02 4.07
N PHE A 62 8.42 -2.42 4.16
CA PHE A 62 9.49 -2.94 4.97
C PHE A 62 10.15 -1.81 5.75
N VAL A 63 10.65 -2.15 6.94
CA VAL A 63 11.42 -1.23 7.76
C VAL A 63 12.76 -0.97 7.08
N TRP A 64 13.00 0.28 6.71
CA TRP A 64 14.30 0.68 6.19
C TRP A 64 15.35 0.59 7.30
N ARG A 65 16.49 -0.02 6.97
CA ARG A 65 17.65 -0.15 7.84
C ARG A 65 18.92 0.26 7.08
N PRO A 66 20.01 0.67 7.77
CA PRO A 66 21.26 1.04 7.11
C PRO A 66 21.86 -0.05 6.21
N ASN A 67 21.57 -1.32 6.47
CA ASN A 67 21.84 -2.46 5.58
C ASN A 67 20.78 -2.56 4.45
N TRP A 68 20.46 -1.43 3.82
CA TRP A 68 19.29 -1.30 2.95
C TRP A 68 19.30 -2.27 1.78
N ARG A 69 20.48 -2.59 1.21
CA ARG A 69 20.59 -3.55 0.11
C ARG A 69 20.03 -4.90 0.52
N GLN A 70 20.45 -5.42 1.67
CA GLN A 70 19.95 -6.69 2.17
C GLN A 70 18.47 -6.63 2.57
N ALA A 71 17.96 -5.46 2.99
CA ALA A 71 16.54 -5.28 3.26
C ALA A 71 15.71 -5.34 1.97
N VAL A 72 16.19 -4.69 0.90
CA VAL A 72 15.59 -4.76 -0.44
C VAL A 72 15.70 -6.16 -1.01
N ASP A 73 16.85 -6.84 -0.90
CA ASP A 73 17.02 -8.23 -1.35
C ASP A 73 16.01 -9.14 -0.65
N THR A 74 15.86 -9.00 0.67
CA THR A 74 14.88 -9.77 1.47
C THR A 74 13.46 -9.48 0.99
N PHE A 75 13.12 -8.22 0.73
CA PHE A 75 11.83 -7.81 0.19
C PHE A 75 11.55 -8.46 -1.17
N CYS A 76 12.48 -8.33 -2.12
CA CYS A 76 12.34 -8.86 -3.47
C CYS A 76 12.21 -10.39 -3.46
N GLU A 77 13.00 -11.09 -2.64
CA GLU A 77 12.90 -12.54 -2.48
C GLU A 77 11.55 -13.00 -1.92
N GLN A 78 10.96 -12.22 -1.00
CA GLN A 78 9.65 -12.51 -0.40
C GLN A 78 8.47 -12.24 -1.34
N VAL A 79 8.59 -11.19 -2.16
CA VAL A 79 7.58 -10.80 -3.16
C VAL A 79 7.62 -11.71 -4.38
N GLY A 80 8.81 -12.08 -4.84
CA GLY A 80 9.01 -12.79 -6.10
C GLY A 80 8.67 -11.89 -7.28
N THR A 81 7.52 -12.11 -7.92
CA THR A 81 7.02 -11.22 -8.99
C THR A 81 6.06 -10.20 -8.39
N PRO A 82 6.33 -8.88 -8.53
CA PRO A 82 5.44 -7.83 -8.04
C PRO A 82 4.03 -7.94 -8.63
N HIS A 83 3.03 -7.87 -7.76
CA HIS A 83 1.64 -7.77 -8.20
C HIS A 83 1.37 -6.39 -8.83
N PRO A 84 0.62 -6.28 -9.95
CA PRO A 84 0.40 -5.00 -10.63
C PRO A 84 -0.28 -3.95 -9.73
N ARG A 85 -1.14 -4.39 -8.82
CA ARG A 85 -1.83 -3.57 -7.80
C ARG A 85 -1.10 -3.49 -6.44
N MET A 86 0.20 -3.73 -6.41
CA MET A 86 1.02 -3.54 -5.21
C MET A 86 1.81 -2.23 -5.31
N ALA A 87 1.66 -1.37 -4.31
CA ALA A 87 2.59 -0.29 -4.02
C ALA A 87 3.57 -0.73 -2.91
N VAL A 88 4.72 -0.06 -2.81
CA VAL A 88 5.74 -0.38 -1.79
C VAL A 88 6.02 0.84 -0.93
N MET A 89 6.01 0.65 0.39
CA MET A 89 6.30 1.72 1.35
C MET A 89 7.64 1.48 2.05
N LEU A 90 8.51 2.49 1.99
CA LEU A 90 9.72 2.54 2.79
C LEU A 90 9.40 3.14 4.15
N ASP A 91 9.39 2.31 5.19
CA ASP A 91 9.19 2.76 6.57
C ASP A 91 10.51 3.34 7.12
N VAL A 92 10.56 4.67 7.24
CA VAL A 92 11.73 5.45 7.66
C VAL A 92 11.49 6.06 9.03
N GLU A 93 11.97 5.37 10.06
CA GLU A 93 11.89 5.82 11.45
C GLU A 93 13.24 5.78 12.14
N SER A 94 13.37 6.51 13.25
CA SER A 94 14.58 6.52 14.07
C SER A 94 14.75 5.27 14.93
N TRP A 95 13.68 4.49 15.14
CA TRP A 95 13.66 3.29 15.98
C TRP A 95 14.25 3.53 17.38
N GLY A 96 13.63 4.45 18.12
CA GLY A 96 14.12 4.88 19.43
C GLY A 96 15.50 5.54 19.35
N GLY A 97 15.78 6.22 18.24
CA GLY A 97 17.07 6.88 18.00
C GLY A 97 18.22 5.93 17.69
N ARG A 98 17.97 4.68 17.29
CA ARG A 98 19.03 3.76 16.81
C ARG A 98 19.53 4.16 15.42
N ILE A 99 18.63 4.68 14.58
CA ILE A 99 18.97 5.29 13.30
C ILE A 99 19.03 6.80 13.51
N ARG A 100 20.13 7.42 13.08
CA ARG A 100 20.40 8.85 13.30
C ARG A 100 21.05 9.49 12.08
N GLY A 101 20.89 10.81 12.01
CA GLY A 101 21.50 11.68 11.01
C GLY A 101 20.89 11.51 9.63
N ASN A 102 21.38 12.31 8.68
CA ASN A 102 20.92 12.26 7.30
C ASN A 102 21.28 10.91 6.65
N ARG A 103 20.25 10.14 6.28
CA ARG A 103 20.33 8.85 5.58
C ARG A 103 19.79 8.91 4.16
N SER A 104 19.52 10.10 3.63
CA SER A 104 18.89 10.29 2.31
C SER A 104 19.58 9.50 1.20
N VAL A 105 20.92 9.40 1.19
CA VAL A 105 21.63 8.62 0.15
C VAL A 105 21.22 7.15 0.16
N GLY A 106 21.16 6.51 1.34
CA GLY A 106 20.78 5.10 1.44
C GLY A 106 19.27 4.87 1.28
N ILE A 107 18.45 5.84 1.68
CA ILE A 107 17.00 5.76 1.48
C ILE A 107 16.64 5.96 0.00
N ASN A 108 17.26 6.92 -0.68
CA ASN A 108 17.07 7.16 -2.13
C ASN A 108 17.57 5.97 -2.95
N ALA A 109 18.71 5.37 -2.58
CA ALA A 109 19.17 4.17 -3.27
C ALA A 109 18.22 2.97 -3.08
N ALA A 110 17.59 2.82 -1.91
CA ALA A 110 16.54 1.82 -1.70
C ALA A 110 15.27 2.14 -2.51
N TYR A 111 14.87 3.41 -2.56
CA TYR A 111 13.74 3.89 -3.36
C TYR A 111 13.91 3.58 -4.84
N ASP A 112 15.09 3.85 -5.40
CA ASP A 112 15.39 3.57 -6.80
C ASP A 112 15.42 2.06 -7.09
N ALA A 113 16.09 1.27 -6.22
CA ALA A 113 16.18 -0.18 -6.40
C ALA A 113 14.82 -0.88 -6.29
N VAL A 114 13.98 -0.47 -5.33
CA VAL A 114 12.60 -0.97 -5.22
C VAL A 114 11.79 -0.51 -6.43
N GLY A 115 11.96 0.74 -6.89
CA GLY A 115 11.29 1.27 -8.07
C GLY A 115 11.60 0.45 -9.32
N GLU A 116 12.87 0.10 -9.55
CA GLU A 116 13.27 -0.79 -10.65
C GLU A 116 12.57 -2.15 -10.54
N PHE A 117 12.53 -2.73 -9.35
CA PHE A 117 11.88 -4.02 -9.12
C PHE A 117 10.38 -4.00 -9.41
N VAL A 118 9.64 -2.97 -8.96
CA VAL A 118 8.17 -2.90 -9.12
C VAL A 118 7.70 -2.21 -10.40
N GLY A 119 8.63 -1.89 -11.30
CA GLY A 119 8.34 -1.28 -12.61
C GLY A 119 8.19 0.25 -12.60
N GLY A 120 8.52 0.92 -11.50
CA GLY A 120 8.63 2.37 -11.43
C GLY A 120 8.59 2.92 -10.01
N THR A 121 9.33 4.00 -9.78
CA THR A 121 9.32 4.77 -8.53
C THR A 121 7.97 5.45 -8.25
N ALA A 122 7.10 5.53 -9.26
CA ALA A 122 5.69 5.89 -9.11
C ALA A 122 4.90 4.91 -8.23
N LYS A 123 5.39 3.70 -7.95
CA LYS A 123 4.79 2.75 -7.00
C LYS A 123 5.46 2.72 -5.63
N VAL A 124 6.51 3.52 -5.43
CA VAL A 124 7.23 3.58 -4.16
C VAL A 124 6.81 4.83 -3.39
N ILE A 125 6.39 4.65 -2.15
CA ILE A 125 6.02 5.70 -1.20
C ILE A 125 6.93 5.65 0.02
N GLY A 126 7.03 6.75 0.75
CA GLY A 126 7.75 6.82 2.02
C GLY A 126 6.83 6.91 3.22
N TYR A 127 7.31 6.52 4.39
CA TYR A 127 6.62 6.68 5.65
C TYR A 127 7.53 7.23 6.75
N GLY A 128 6.94 7.97 7.67
CA GLY A 128 7.57 8.39 8.92
C GLY A 128 6.82 9.54 9.58
N ASN A 129 7.14 9.82 10.84
CA ASN A 129 6.72 11.05 11.49
C ASN A 129 7.54 12.25 10.94
N VAL A 130 7.05 13.48 11.16
CA VAL A 130 7.69 14.71 10.64
C VAL A 130 9.15 14.85 11.07
N ALA A 131 9.49 14.48 12.31
CA ALA A 131 10.84 14.59 12.83
C ALA A 131 11.80 13.62 12.11
N ASP A 132 11.41 12.36 11.96
CA ASP A 132 12.20 11.35 11.25
C ASP A 132 12.33 11.68 9.76
N LEU A 133 11.24 12.11 9.12
CA LEU A 133 11.28 12.54 7.71
C LEU A 133 12.22 13.74 7.52
N ASN A 134 12.27 14.69 8.45
CA ASN A 134 13.14 15.86 8.32
C ASN A 134 14.60 15.58 8.67
N THR A 135 14.87 14.64 9.58
CA THR A 135 16.22 14.38 10.08
C THR A 135 16.92 13.23 9.36
N LEU A 136 16.19 12.14 9.11
CA LEU A 136 16.71 10.96 8.42
C LEU A 136 16.64 11.10 6.91
N TRP A 137 15.61 11.76 6.38
CA TRP A 137 15.40 11.89 4.95
C TRP A 137 15.21 13.33 4.45
N PRO A 138 16.10 14.29 4.77
CA PRO A 138 15.95 15.68 4.33
C PRO A 138 16.03 15.87 2.81
N HIS A 139 16.69 14.98 2.08
CA HIS A 139 16.81 15.06 0.61
C HIS A 139 15.99 13.97 -0.06
N LYS A 140 14.68 14.18 -0.10
CA LYS A 140 13.72 13.26 -0.73
C LYS A 140 13.73 13.41 -2.26
N PRO A 141 13.43 12.34 -3.01
CA PRO A 141 13.19 12.44 -4.44
C PRO A 141 12.04 13.42 -4.73
N PRO A 142 12.14 14.29 -5.75
CA PRO A 142 11.04 15.17 -6.14
C PRO A 142 9.78 14.37 -6.46
N GLY A 143 8.62 14.84 -5.98
CA GLY A 143 7.33 14.21 -6.26
C GLY A 143 7.08 12.89 -5.51
N ILE A 144 7.91 12.51 -4.53
CA ILE A 144 7.62 11.35 -3.69
C ILE A 144 6.31 11.55 -2.92
N ARG A 145 5.53 10.46 -2.79
CA ARG A 145 4.33 10.41 -1.98
C ARG A 145 4.65 9.84 -0.61
N LEU A 146 4.06 10.40 0.44
CA LEU A 146 4.37 10.09 1.82
C LEU A 146 3.11 9.74 2.62
N VAL A 147 3.23 8.73 3.47
CA VAL A 147 2.32 8.48 4.59
C VAL A 147 2.97 9.10 5.83
N VAL A 148 2.28 10.01 6.51
CA VAL A 148 2.85 10.71 7.67
C VAL A 148 2.20 10.20 8.95
N ALA A 149 3.00 9.71 9.88
CA ALA A 149 2.51 9.31 11.20
C ALA A 149 2.36 10.53 12.11
N ALA A 150 1.15 10.70 12.67
CA ALA A 150 0.84 11.78 13.59
C ALA A 150 -0.41 11.45 14.42
N TYR A 151 -0.25 10.95 15.65
CA TYR A 151 -1.43 10.56 16.43
C TYR A 151 -2.12 11.79 17.04
N GLY A 152 -3.44 11.87 16.86
CA GLY A 152 -4.30 12.89 17.47
C GLY A 152 -4.28 14.25 16.76
N HIS A 153 -3.60 14.36 15.63
CA HIS A 153 -3.56 15.56 14.79
C HIS A 153 -3.17 15.19 13.36
N ASN A 154 -3.39 16.08 12.40
CA ASN A 154 -3.11 15.80 10.98
C ASN A 154 -2.28 16.92 10.34
N PRO A 155 -0.94 16.93 10.52
CA PRO A 155 -0.10 18.02 10.06
C PRO A 155 0.04 18.01 8.54
N PRO A 156 0.08 19.18 7.86
CA PRO A 156 0.47 19.23 6.46
C PRO A 156 1.96 18.85 6.33
N TYR A 157 2.30 18.11 5.28
CA TYR A 157 3.68 17.79 4.92
C TYR A 157 3.82 17.70 3.39
N PRO A 158 4.90 18.24 2.78
CA PRO A 158 5.09 18.16 1.34
C PRO A 158 5.08 16.72 0.83
N GLY A 159 4.21 16.41 -0.13
CA GLY A 159 4.07 15.06 -0.69
C GLY A 159 3.21 14.11 0.15
N LYS A 160 2.59 14.56 1.26
CA LYS A 160 1.67 13.73 2.04
C LYS A 160 0.45 13.34 1.20
N VAL A 161 0.18 12.05 1.12
CA VAL A 161 -1.03 11.47 0.49
C VAL A 161 -1.90 10.71 1.48
N ALA A 162 -1.34 10.31 2.62
CA ALA A 162 -2.09 9.68 3.70
C ALA A 162 -1.45 9.99 5.06
N HIS A 163 -2.22 9.70 6.11
CA HIS A 163 -1.90 9.99 7.49
C HIS A 163 -2.20 8.76 8.34
N GLN A 164 -1.21 8.26 9.07
CA GLN A 164 -1.43 7.26 10.12
C GLN A 164 -1.86 7.99 11.40
N TYR A 165 -3.13 7.83 11.78
CA TYR A 165 -3.78 8.68 12.77
C TYR A 165 -3.90 8.06 14.16
N THR A 166 -3.70 6.76 14.27
CA THR A 166 -3.78 5.99 15.51
C THR A 166 -2.95 4.71 15.39
N ASP A 167 -2.48 4.21 16.54
CA ASP A 167 -1.92 2.87 16.73
C ASP A 167 -2.94 1.86 17.30
N GLY A 168 -4.21 2.26 17.35
CA GLY A 168 -5.29 1.51 17.97
C GLY A 168 -5.43 1.72 19.48
N SER A 169 -4.58 2.53 20.12
CA SER A 169 -4.66 2.85 21.55
C SER A 169 -5.42 4.15 21.88
N GLY A 170 -6.00 4.82 20.87
CA GLY A 170 -6.71 6.09 21.00
C GLY A 170 -6.50 7.01 19.79
N TYR A 171 -6.79 8.30 19.94
CA TYR A 171 -6.44 9.35 18.95
C TYR A 171 -7.21 9.37 17.63
N GLY A 172 -8.17 8.45 17.42
CA GLY A 172 -8.94 8.36 16.18
C GLY A 172 -9.81 9.58 15.90
N GLY A 173 -10.15 10.38 16.93
CA GLY A 173 -10.96 11.58 16.76
C GLY A 173 -12.36 11.29 16.19
N GLY A 174 -12.90 10.09 16.44
CA GLY A 174 -14.15 9.59 15.87
C GLY A 174 -13.97 8.63 14.68
N LEU A 175 -12.76 8.49 14.16
CA LEU A 175 -12.41 7.45 13.19
C LEU A 175 -12.14 6.09 13.89
N PRO A 176 -12.24 4.97 13.17
CA PRO A 176 -11.94 3.64 13.70
C PRO A 176 -10.52 3.53 14.28
N GLU A 177 -10.36 2.89 15.43
CA GLU A 177 -9.06 2.64 16.10
C GLU A 177 -8.65 1.17 15.98
N GLY A 178 -8.94 0.59 14.83
CA GLY A 178 -8.70 -0.81 14.52
C GLY A 178 -9.57 -1.33 13.39
N ALA A 179 -9.32 -2.58 13.01
CA ALA A 179 -10.06 -3.29 11.98
C ALA A 179 -10.12 -4.79 12.31
N PRO A 180 -11.23 -5.49 12.01
CA PRO A 180 -11.21 -6.95 11.94
C PRO A 180 -10.23 -7.45 10.87
N PRO A 181 -9.57 -8.61 11.06
CA PRO A 181 -9.59 -9.46 12.26
C PRO A 181 -8.62 -8.99 13.36
N PHE A 182 -7.92 -7.89 13.15
CA PHE A 182 -6.77 -7.46 13.95
C PHE A 182 -7.13 -6.95 15.35
N GLY A 183 -8.36 -6.45 15.53
CA GLY A 183 -8.72 -5.70 16.74
C GLY A 183 -8.10 -4.31 16.70
N HIS A 184 -7.50 -3.88 17.79
CA HIS A 184 -6.73 -2.63 17.84
C HIS A 184 -5.47 -2.74 16.99
N CYS A 185 -5.29 -1.83 16.05
CA CYS A 185 -4.14 -1.76 15.17
C CYS A 185 -3.96 -0.34 14.60
N ASP A 186 -2.83 -0.13 13.95
CA ASP A 186 -2.55 1.10 13.24
C ASP A 186 -3.60 1.33 12.15
N MET A 187 -4.16 2.54 12.12
CA MET A 187 -5.13 2.96 11.11
C MET A 187 -4.71 4.25 10.44
N ASN A 188 -5.03 4.33 9.16
CA ASN A 188 -4.62 5.37 8.25
C ASN A 188 -5.81 5.96 7.51
N SER A 189 -5.66 7.22 7.11
CA SER A 189 -6.59 7.95 6.26
C SER A 189 -5.85 8.56 5.07
N ALA A 190 -6.25 8.23 3.85
CA ALA A 190 -5.86 8.98 2.66
C ALA A 190 -6.82 10.16 2.47
N ASP A 191 -6.55 11.25 3.20
CA ASP A 191 -7.46 12.37 3.35
C ASP A 191 -7.86 13.00 2.00
N GLY A 192 -9.15 13.00 1.70
CA GLY A 192 -9.72 13.54 0.47
C GLY A 192 -9.56 12.66 -0.78
N LEU A 193 -8.95 11.47 -0.67
CA LEU A 193 -8.77 10.54 -1.78
C LEU A 193 -9.72 9.35 -1.65
N SER A 194 -10.49 9.09 -2.72
CA SER A 194 -11.18 7.81 -2.90
C SER A 194 -10.17 6.68 -3.09
N PRO A 195 -10.56 5.40 -2.96
CA PRO A 195 -9.63 4.29 -3.10
C PRO A 195 -8.91 4.28 -4.45
N ASP A 196 -9.62 4.58 -5.54
CA ASP A 196 -9.03 4.66 -6.88
C ASP A 196 -8.09 5.86 -7.01
N ALA A 197 -8.46 7.03 -6.48
CA ALA A 197 -7.59 8.20 -6.49
C ALA A 197 -6.32 7.99 -5.65
N PHE A 198 -6.43 7.24 -4.55
CA PHE A 198 -5.27 6.86 -3.74
C PHE A 198 -4.39 5.83 -4.47
N ALA A 199 -4.98 4.87 -5.18
CA ALA A 199 -4.27 3.93 -6.03
C ALA A 199 -3.51 4.67 -7.15
N ASP A 200 -4.15 5.60 -7.84
CA ASP A 200 -3.54 6.45 -8.88
C ASP A 200 -2.39 7.28 -8.30
N ALA A 201 -2.59 7.89 -7.13
CA ALA A 201 -1.53 8.61 -6.42
C ALA A 201 -0.35 7.69 -6.04
N CYS A 202 -0.60 6.39 -5.88
CA CYS A 202 0.40 5.35 -5.65
C CYS A 202 0.90 4.68 -6.95
N GLY A 203 0.64 5.27 -8.12
CA GLY A 203 1.11 4.75 -9.41
C GLY A 203 0.49 3.41 -9.82
N ILE A 204 -0.64 3.05 -9.20
CA ILE A 204 -1.45 1.89 -9.55
C ILE A 204 -2.49 2.36 -10.57
N THR A 205 -2.03 2.60 -11.80
CA THR A 205 -2.93 2.87 -12.91
C THR A 205 -3.55 1.56 -13.37
N GLY A 206 -4.87 1.50 -13.52
CA GLY A 206 -5.60 0.29 -13.90
C GLY A 206 -4.95 -0.42 -15.10
N THR A 207 -4.28 -1.53 -14.84
CA THR A 207 -3.75 -2.41 -15.89
C THR A 207 -4.91 -3.21 -16.48
N ASP A 208 -5.23 -2.86 -17.72
CA ASP A 208 -5.93 -3.63 -18.75
C ASP A 208 -7.34 -4.14 -18.47
N GLY A 209 -8.31 -3.31 -18.83
CA GLY A 209 -9.63 -3.74 -19.29
C GLY A 209 -9.59 -4.47 -20.64
N SER A 210 -8.68 -5.43 -20.84
CA SER A 210 -8.65 -6.30 -22.02
C SER A 210 -9.37 -7.62 -21.73
N ASP A 211 -10.64 -7.57 -21.34
CA ASP A 211 -11.57 -8.69 -21.61
C ASP A 211 -13.06 -8.31 -21.63
N ARG A 212 -13.39 -7.03 -21.81
CA ARG A 212 -14.75 -6.64 -22.24
C ARG A 212 -14.80 -6.49 -23.76
N ARG A 213 -14.55 -7.58 -24.50
CA ARG A 213 -15.01 -7.69 -25.89
C ARG A 213 -16.31 -8.50 -25.93
N GLU A 214 -17.40 -7.73 -25.99
CA GLU A 214 -18.61 -8.00 -26.76
C GLU A 214 -19.25 -9.39 -26.63
N SER A 215 -20.19 -9.53 -25.69
CA SER A 215 -21.35 -10.38 -25.94
C SER A 215 -22.30 -9.67 -26.91
N SER A 216 -21.97 -9.70 -28.20
CA SER A 216 -22.98 -9.38 -29.21
C SER A 216 -24.00 -10.53 -29.19
N LYS A 217 -25.18 -10.21 -28.65
CA LYS A 217 -26.38 -11.04 -28.76
C LYS A 217 -26.74 -11.17 -30.24
N SER A 218 -26.32 -12.26 -30.88
CA SER A 218 -26.93 -12.71 -32.13
C SER A 218 -28.31 -13.28 -31.81
N THR A 219 -29.31 -12.41 -31.74
CA THR A 219 -30.72 -12.78 -31.69
C THR A 219 -31.07 -13.56 -32.96
N ARG A 220 -31.31 -14.87 -32.81
CA ARG A 220 -32.09 -15.65 -33.77
C ARG A 220 -33.46 -15.01 -33.94
N MET A 221 -33.87 -14.77 -35.18
CA MET A 221 -35.28 -14.63 -35.56
C MET A 221 -35.62 -15.67 -36.64
N PRO A 222 -36.89 -16.10 -36.73
CA PRO A 222 -37.26 -17.43 -37.20
C PRO A 222 -37.57 -17.51 -38.69
N ASN A 223 -37.50 -18.74 -39.20
CA ASN A 223 -38.08 -19.19 -40.46
C ASN A 223 -39.49 -18.62 -40.65
N THR A 224 -39.76 -18.05 -41.83
CA THR A 224 -41.12 -18.00 -42.36
C THR A 224 -41.10 -18.35 -43.84
N GLN A 225 -41.88 -19.36 -44.16
CA GLN A 225 -42.13 -19.96 -45.46
C GLN A 225 -43.43 -19.34 -46.00
N MET A 226 -43.40 -18.73 -47.19
CA MET A 226 -44.55 -18.49 -48.10
C MET A 226 -43.96 -18.26 -49.50
N MET A 227 -44.06 -19.16 -50.48
CA MET A 227 -45.19 -19.37 -51.41
C MET A 227 -45.70 -18.07 -52.04
N TYR A 228 -45.34 -17.82 -53.31
CA TYR A 228 -46.19 -17.54 -54.48
C TYR A 228 -45.40 -16.81 -55.58
N GLY A 229 -45.50 -17.29 -56.83
CA GLY A 229 -45.07 -16.60 -58.05
C GLY A 229 -44.10 -17.39 -58.90
#